data_AF-A0A062XKH7-F1
#
_entry.id   AF-A0A062XKH7-F1
#
_cell.length_a   1.000
_cell.length_b   1.000
_cell.length_c   1.000
_cell.angle_alpha   90.00
_cell.angle_beta   90.00
_cell.angle_gamma   90.00
#
_symmetry.space_group_name_H-M   'P 1'
#
loop_
_entity.id
_entity.type
_entity.pdbx_description
1 polymer ?
#
loop_
_entity_poly.entity_id
_entity_poly.type
_entity_poly.pdbx_seq_one_letter_code
_entity_poly.pdbx_strand_id
1 'polypeptide(L)'
;MPERGRWGLALFLGLLGVFAVLLLASDRAPKMPSDPDHGIDLPEIRCLSCHGYGQKHPRPEDHPLRDDCFSCHRDAQGKLHPRWDAPTSLPGGWRDDPRLLAKGAR
;
A
#
# COMPACT_ATOMS: atom_id res chain seq x y z
N MET A 1 -8.40 -17.83 39.72
CA MET A 1 -8.54 -17.71 38.25
C MET A 1 -7.58 -16.64 37.67
N PRO A 2 -6.25 -16.74 37.84
CA PRO A 2 -5.30 -15.73 37.35
C PRO A 2 -4.91 -15.90 35.86
N GLU A 3 -5.09 -17.10 35.31
CA GLU A 3 -4.59 -17.45 33.98
C GLU A 3 -5.29 -16.66 32.86
N ARG A 4 -6.61 -16.44 32.93
CA ARG A 4 -7.38 -15.74 31.87
C ARG A 4 -6.92 -14.30 31.65
N GLY A 5 -6.48 -13.60 32.70
CA GLY A 5 -5.97 -12.22 32.60
C GLY A 5 -4.60 -12.13 31.92
N ARG A 6 -3.72 -13.11 32.16
CA ARG A 6 -2.41 -13.20 31.51
C ARG A 6 -2.54 -13.48 30.01
N TRP A 7 -3.46 -14.34 29.60
CA TRP A 7 -3.74 -14.59 28.18
C TRP A 7 -4.36 -13.37 27.50
N GLY A 8 -5.29 -12.67 28.15
CA GLY A 8 -5.88 -11.44 27.62
C GLY A 8 -4.83 -10.33 27.40
N LEU A 9 -3.93 -10.12 28.37
CA LEU A 9 -2.84 -9.17 28.24
C LEU A 9 -1.85 -9.56 27.15
N ALA A 10 -1.49 -10.85 27.05
CA ALA A 10 -0.59 -11.33 26.01
C ALA A 10 -1.17 -11.14 24.60
N LEU A 11 -2.46 -11.44 24.40
CA LEU A 11 -3.16 -11.20 23.14
C LEU A 11 -3.24 -9.71 22.80
N PHE A 12 -3.54 -8.86 23.78
CA PHE A 12 -3.59 -7.42 23.59
C PHE A 12 -2.24 -6.85 23.16
N LEU A 13 -1.15 -7.22 23.85
CA LEU A 13 0.21 -6.80 23.49
C LEU A 13 0.63 -7.35 22.13
N GLY A 14 0.24 -8.58 21.79
CA GLY A 14 0.46 -9.16 20.47
C GLY A 14 -0.22 -8.38 19.35
N LEU A 15 -1.51 -8.07 19.50
CA LEU A 15 -2.27 -7.25 18.54
C LEU A 15 -1.71 -5.84 18.41
N LEU A 16 -1.35 -5.21 19.53
CA LEU A 16 -0.73 -3.89 19.56
C LEU A 16 0.61 -3.89 18.80
N GLY A 17 1.43 -4.94 18.99
CA GLY A 17 2.69 -5.11 18.26
C GLY A 17 2.49 -5.24 16.75
N VAL A 18 1.55 -6.08 16.31
CA VAL A 18 1.21 -6.21 14.88
C VAL A 18 0.72 -4.88 14.32
N PHE A 19 -0.15 -4.17 15.04
CA PHE A 19 -0.67 -2.88 14.63
C PHE A 19 0.45 -1.82 14.49
N ALA A 20 1.38 -1.76 15.44
CA ALA A 20 2.52 -0.84 15.38
C ALA A 20 3.44 -1.13 14.17
N VAL A 21 3.71 -2.41 13.87
CA VAL A 21 4.50 -2.79 12.68
C VAL A 21 3.81 -2.36 11.38
N LEU A 22 2.49 -2.55 11.28
CA LEU A 22 1.72 -2.13 10.11
C LEU A 22 1.77 -0.62 9.90
N LEU A 23 1.70 0.17 10.98
CA LEU A 23 1.82 1.63 10.91
C LEU A 23 3.20 2.08 10.38
N LEU A 24 4.29 1.52 10.91
CA LEU A 24 5.65 1.87 10.47
C LEU A 24 5.90 1.53 9.00
N ALA A 25 5.30 0.45 8.48
CA ALA A 25 5.43 0.08 7.08
C ALA A 25 4.77 1.12 6.14
N SER A 26 3.71 1.79 6.59
CA SER A 26 2.94 2.78 5.81
C SER A 26 3.68 4.10 5.58
N ASP A 27 4.64 4.46 6.44
CA ASP A 27 5.38 5.73 6.34
C ASP A 27 6.49 5.73 5.27
N ARG A 28 6.76 4.60 4.61
CA ARG A 28 7.79 4.53 3.55
C ARG A 28 7.30 4.94 2.17
N ALA A 29 5.99 5.09 1.96
CA ALA A 29 5.46 5.45 0.65
C ALA A 29 5.82 6.89 0.28
N PRO A 30 6.39 7.15 -0.91
CA PRO A 30 6.72 8.50 -1.34
C PRO A 30 5.44 9.34 -1.53
N LYS A 31 5.56 10.65 -1.26
CA LYS A 31 4.51 11.62 -1.57
C LYS A 31 4.40 11.81 -3.08
N MET A 32 3.18 12.06 -3.55
CA MET A 32 2.93 12.43 -4.93
C MET A 32 3.42 13.86 -5.19
N PRO A 33 4.07 14.12 -6.35
CA PRO A 33 4.38 15.47 -6.81
C PRO A 33 3.15 16.37 -6.88
N SER A 34 3.38 17.69 -6.81
CA SER A 34 2.34 18.70 -7.00
C SER A 34 2.31 19.18 -8.46
N ASP A 35 1.90 18.31 -9.37
CA ASP A 35 1.78 18.63 -10.80
C ASP A 35 0.48 18.04 -11.41
N PRO A 36 0.11 18.44 -12.64
CA PRO A 36 -1.15 18.01 -13.26
C PRO A 36 -1.31 16.50 -13.46
N ASP A 37 -0.24 15.73 -13.52
CA ASP A 37 -0.29 14.27 -13.71
C ASP A 37 -0.53 13.51 -12.40
N HIS A 38 -0.51 14.21 -11.26
CA HIS A 38 -0.57 13.65 -9.91
C HIS A 38 -1.76 14.17 -9.09
N GLY A 39 -2.92 14.32 -9.75
CA GLY A 39 -4.19 14.70 -9.11
C GLY A 39 -4.83 13.56 -8.30
N ILE A 40 -5.44 13.91 -7.16
CA ILE A 40 -6.15 12.97 -6.28
C ILE A 40 -7.52 12.53 -6.82
N ASP A 41 -7.97 13.11 -7.92
CA ASP A 41 -9.19 12.77 -8.65
C ASP A 41 -8.93 11.73 -9.76
N LEU A 42 -7.67 11.43 -10.07
CA LEU A 42 -7.30 10.42 -11.05
C LEU A 42 -7.65 9.00 -10.55
N PRO A 43 -8.18 8.14 -11.42
CA PRO A 43 -8.37 6.72 -11.09
C PRO A 43 -7.02 5.99 -11.09
N GLU A 44 -6.87 5.01 -10.22
CA GLU A 44 -5.62 4.27 -9.96
C GLU A 44 -5.04 3.63 -11.23
N ILE A 45 -5.90 3.21 -12.17
CA ILE A 45 -5.48 2.66 -13.47
C ILE A 45 -4.64 3.63 -14.29
N ARG A 46 -4.84 4.96 -14.12
CA ARG A 46 -4.05 5.98 -14.82
C ARG A 46 -2.64 6.06 -14.28
N CYS A 47 -2.43 5.79 -12.99
CA CYS A 47 -1.11 5.77 -12.36
C CYS A 47 -0.21 4.72 -13.03
N LEU A 48 -0.79 3.58 -13.43
CA LEU A 48 -0.06 2.48 -14.07
C LEU A 48 0.47 2.81 -15.47
N SER A 49 0.03 3.91 -16.10
CA SER A 49 0.60 4.36 -17.38
C SER A 49 2.08 4.77 -17.28
N CYS A 50 2.51 5.24 -16.09
CA CYS A 50 3.91 5.57 -15.80
C CYS A 50 4.52 4.61 -14.77
N HIS A 51 3.71 4.07 -13.85
CA HIS A 51 4.16 3.25 -12.73
C HIS A 51 3.95 1.73 -12.90
N GLY A 52 3.40 1.30 -14.04
CA GLY A 52 3.28 -0.11 -14.41
C GLY A 52 4.63 -0.75 -14.76
N TYR A 53 4.62 -2.06 -14.97
CA TYR A 53 5.82 -2.80 -15.40
C TYR A 53 6.30 -2.31 -16.78
N GLY A 54 7.61 -2.09 -16.92
CA GLY A 54 8.23 -1.61 -18.16
C GLY A 54 7.90 -0.17 -18.54
N GLN A 55 7.16 0.57 -17.70
CA GLN A 55 6.84 1.97 -17.93
C GLN A 55 7.97 2.90 -17.47
N LYS A 56 7.79 4.20 -17.66
CA LYS A 56 8.81 5.23 -17.41
C LYS A 56 9.33 5.26 -15.96
N HIS A 57 8.47 5.01 -14.99
CA HIS A 57 8.77 5.07 -13.56
C HIS A 57 8.20 3.85 -12.82
N PRO A 58 8.62 2.64 -13.18
CA PRO A 58 7.98 1.43 -12.71
C PRO A 58 8.12 1.30 -11.19
N ARG A 59 7.11 0.71 -10.54
CA ARG A 59 7.17 0.43 -9.10
C ARG A 59 8.39 -0.45 -8.76
N PRO A 60 8.98 -0.27 -7.56
CA PRO A 60 10.10 -1.09 -7.11
C PRO A 60 9.65 -2.52 -6.85
N GLU A 61 10.58 -3.47 -6.87
CA GLU A 61 10.30 -4.91 -6.69
C GLU A 61 9.78 -5.25 -5.29
N ASP A 62 9.92 -4.32 -4.33
CA ASP A 62 9.38 -4.42 -2.98
C ASP A 62 8.09 -3.66 -2.72
N HIS A 63 7.45 -3.17 -3.78
CA HIS A 63 6.10 -2.63 -3.68
C HIS A 63 5.11 -3.69 -3.16
N PRO A 64 4.22 -3.34 -2.22
CA PRO A 64 3.14 -4.23 -1.76
C PRO A 64 2.27 -4.74 -2.92
N LEU A 65 1.68 -5.93 -2.77
CA LEU A 65 0.85 -6.58 -3.79
C LEU A 65 -0.57 -6.01 -3.83
N ARG A 66 -0.67 -4.70 -4.06
CA ARG A 66 -1.92 -3.96 -4.12
C ARG A 66 -1.84 -2.76 -5.05
N ASP A 67 -2.98 -2.38 -5.61
CA ASP A 67 -3.12 -1.25 -6.53
C ASP A 67 -4.06 -0.14 -6.01
N ASP A 68 -4.48 -0.18 -4.74
CA ASP A 68 -5.19 0.91 -4.06
C ASP A 68 -4.21 2.03 -3.67
N CYS A 69 -3.68 2.76 -4.67
CA CYS A 69 -2.52 3.65 -4.55
C CYS A 69 -2.63 4.67 -3.41
N PHE A 70 -3.80 5.31 -3.27
CA PHE A 70 -4.04 6.38 -2.31
C PHE A 70 -4.17 5.90 -0.84
N SER A 71 -4.17 4.59 -0.61
CA SER A 71 -4.12 4.00 0.74
C SER A 71 -2.76 4.24 1.41
N CYS A 72 -1.69 4.46 0.63
CA CYS A 72 -0.33 4.69 1.14
C CYS A 72 0.33 5.95 0.58
N HIS A 73 0.09 6.28 -0.70
CA HIS A 73 0.67 7.47 -1.32
C HIS A 73 -0.10 8.73 -0.91
N ARG A 74 0.59 9.62 -0.21
CA ARG A 74 0.06 10.90 0.25
C ARG A 74 0.11 11.93 -0.87
N ASP A 75 -0.82 12.87 -0.86
CA ASP A 75 -0.76 14.05 -1.73
C ASP A 75 0.45 14.94 -1.42
N ALA A 76 0.62 16.02 -2.18
CA ALA A 76 1.71 16.97 -1.99
C ALA A 76 1.70 17.62 -0.59
N GLN A 77 0.53 17.72 0.03
CA GLN A 77 0.33 18.24 1.38
C GLN A 77 0.58 17.19 2.47
N GLY A 78 0.85 15.93 2.10
CA GLY A 78 1.11 14.83 3.02
C GLY A 78 -0.15 14.16 3.57
N LYS A 79 -1.32 14.37 2.95
CA LYS A 79 -2.59 13.78 3.35
C LYS A 79 -2.87 12.49 2.57
N LEU A 80 -3.35 11.46 3.28
CA LEU A 80 -3.85 10.22 2.66
C LEU A 80 -5.28 10.41 2.17
N HIS A 81 -5.62 9.72 1.08
CA HIS A 81 -6.98 9.69 0.52
C HIS A 81 -7.44 8.25 0.22
N PRO A 82 -7.51 7.36 1.24
CA PRO A 82 -7.90 5.97 1.00
C PRO A 82 -9.31 5.90 0.43
N ARG A 83 -9.49 5.10 -0.63
CA ARG A 83 -10.77 4.86 -1.29
C ARG A 83 -11.19 3.42 -1.00
N TRP A 84 -12.25 3.25 -0.20
CA TRP A 84 -12.67 1.94 0.31
C TRP A 84 -13.15 0.97 -0.77
N ASP A 85 -13.57 1.52 -1.92
CA ASP A 85 -14.04 0.82 -3.11
C ASP A 85 -12.98 0.70 -4.20
N ALA A 86 -11.76 1.23 -3.99
CA ALA A 86 -10.70 1.11 -4.97
C ALA A 86 -10.26 -0.34 -5.15
N PRO A 87 -10.05 -0.78 -6.40
CA PRO A 87 -9.56 -2.13 -6.68
C PRO A 87 -8.13 -2.29 -6.17
N THR A 88 -7.90 -3.34 -5.40
CA THR A 88 -6.55 -3.71 -4.92
C THR A 88 -5.75 -4.45 -5.99
N SER A 89 -6.35 -4.72 -7.16
CA SER A 89 -5.72 -5.36 -8.30
C SER A 89 -6.29 -4.76 -9.57
N LEU A 90 -5.42 -4.22 -10.42
CA LEU A 90 -5.76 -3.60 -11.68
C LEU A 90 -5.11 -4.34 -12.86
N PRO A 91 -5.69 -4.27 -14.07
CA PRO A 91 -5.01 -4.66 -15.31
C PRO A 91 -3.72 -3.85 -15.49
N GLY A 92 -2.61 -4.52 -15.83
CA GLY A 92 -1.28 -3.93 -15.85
C GLY A 92 -0.70 -3.62 -14.46
N GLY A 93 -1.40 -4.05 -13.40
CA GLY A 93 -1.07 -3.83 -12.00
C GLY A 93 -0.10 -4.86 -11.44
N TRP A 94 -0.11 -5.07 -10.11
CA TRP A 94 0.89 -5.93 -9.48
C TRP A 94 0.81 -7.40 -9.94
N ARG A 95 -0.38 -7.86 -10.35
CA ARG A 95 -0.60 -9.23 -10.85
C ARG A 95 0.02 -9.46 -12.22
N ASP A 96 0.30 -8.40 -12.97
CA ASP A 96 0.87 -8.48 -14.31
C ASP A 96 2.36 -8.08 -14.31
N ASP A 97 2.89 -7.63 -13.17
CA ASP A 97 4.31 -7.35 -12.97
C ASP A 97 5.05 -8.62 -12.52
N PRO A 98 5.89 -9.23 -13.39
CA PRO A 98 6.60 -10.46 -13.04
C PRO A 98 7.54 -10.31 -11.85
N ARG A 99 7.99 -9.08 -11.54
CA ARG A 99 8.88 -8.80 -10.41
C ARG A 99 8.14 -8.83 -9.07
N LEU A 100 6.86 -8.43 -9.07
CA LEU A 100 6.01 -8.42 -7.88
C LEU A 100 5.35 -9.79 -7.63
N LEU A 101 4.91 -10.46 -8.69
CA LEU A 101 4.31 -11.80 -8.63
C LEU A 101 5.19 -12.83 -7.89
N ALA A 102 6.51 -12.78 -8.09
CA ALA A 102 7.45 -13.70 -7.44
C ALA A 102 7.43 -13.64 -5.89
N LYS A 103 6.85 -12.57 -5.30
CA LYS A 103 6.64 -12.45 -3.85
C LYS A 103 5.31 -13.04 -3.38
N GLY A 104 4.26 -13.02 -4.21
CA GLY A 104 2.93 -13.50 -3.83
C GLY A 104 2.79 -15.02 -3.78
N ALA A 105 3.79 -15.75 -4.32
CA ALA A 105 3.83 -17.21 -4.34
C ALA A 105 4.63 -17.83 -3.17
N ARG A 106 5.07 -17.03 -2.19
CA ARG A 106 5.75 -17.49 -0.97
C ARG A 106 4.87 -17.34 0.26
#